data_AF-A0A2E7TNQ7-F1
#
_entry.id   AF-A0A2E7TNQ7-F1
#
_cell.length_a   1.000
_cell.length_b   1.000
_cell.length_c   1.000
_cell.angle_alpha   90.00
_cell.angle_beta   90.00
_cell.angle_gamma   90.00
#
_symmetry.space_group_name_H-M   'P 1'
#
loop_
_entity.id
_entity.type
_entity.pdbx_description
1 polymer ?
#
loop_
_entity_poly.entity_id
_entity_poly.type
_entity_poly.pdbx_seq_one_letter_code
_entity_poly.pdbx_strand_id
1 'polypeptide(L)'
;ERNKEIIKKLNKENIKIEESELDKFPTKVPGRPHIAKIMYKKGYVNSINEAFVKYLGNGKVGDSRIHQEPIEKLIKLSKESKCLIFLAHPHTLMSNKNYSSNQKWINNDFVSYIESLTELGIDGLETNYSSYNSETTSKLSNIAKKFNLLESGGSDYHGENKPNINIGFGYENKPLKTPYEFLLKMKEKYAGI
;
A
#
# COMPACT_ATOMS: atom_id res chain seq x y z
N GLU A 1 -0.03 8.81 -18.01
CA GLU A 1 -0.09 7.71 -19.00
C GLU A 1 -0.19 6.28 -18.45
N ARG A 2 0.03 6.01 -17.16
CA ARG A 2 0.01 4.65 -16.57
C ARG A 2 -1.20 3.80 -16.95
N ASN A 3 -2.42 4.32 -16.78
CA ASN A 3 -3.64 3.55 -17.07
C ASN A 3 -3.75 3.18 -18.55
N LYS A 4 -3.27 4.05 -19.46
CA LYS A 4 -3.24 3.78 -20.90
C LYS A 4 -2.34 2.60 -21.22
N GLU A 5 -1.17 2.53 -20.59
CA GLU A 5 -0.26 1.39 -20.73
C GLU A 5 -0.87 0.09 -20.19
N ILE A 6 -1.48 0.14 -19.01
CA ILE A 6 -2.17 -1.02 -18.44
C ILE A 6 -3.25 -1.53 -19.40
N ILE A 7 -4.11 -0.63 -19.91
CA ILE A 7 -5.15 -0.98 -20.89
C ILE A 7 -4.52 -1.58 -22.16
N LYS A 8 -3.44 -1.00 -22.69
CA LYS A 8 -2.73 -1.56 -23.86
C LYS A 8 -2.21 -2.98 -23.59
N LYS A 9 -1.65 -3.24 -22.41
CA LYS A 9 -1.18 -4.59 -22.02
C LYS A 9 -2.34 -5.58 -21.89
N LEU A 10 -3.45 -5.16 -21.26
CA LEU A 10 -4.65 -5.98 -21.13
C LEU A 10 -5.31 -6.29 -22.49
N ASN A 11 -5.33 -5.33 -23.41
CA ASN A 11 -5.86 -5.51 -24.77
C ASN A 11 -5.08 -6.57 -25.56
N LYS A 12 -3.77 -6.74 -25.30
CA LYS A 12 -2.95 -7.82 -25.88
C LYS A 12 -3.32 -9.20 -25.33
N GLU A 13 -3.88 -9.26 -24.12
CA GLU A 13 -4.39 -10.48 -23.47
C GLU A 13 -5.89 -10.71 -23.79
N ASN A 14 -6.40 -10.12 -24.88
CA ASN A 14 -7.82 -10.19 -25.29
C ASN A 14 -8.82 -9.59 -24.28
N ILE A 15 -8.37 -8.79 -23.32
CA ILE A 15 -9.23 -8.05 -22.39
C ILE A 15 -9.47 -6.66 -22.99
N LYS A 16 -10.57 -6.51 -23.74
CA LYS A 16 -10.90 -5.29 -24.51
C LYS A 16 -11.44 -4.20 -23.59
N ILE A 17 -10.59 -3.23 -23.26
CA ILE A 17 -10.94 -2.04 -22.48
C ILE A 17 -10.59 -0.80 -23.29
N GLU A 18 -11.51 0.16 -23.34
CA GLU A 18 -11.29 1.48 -23.94
C GLU A 18 -10.92 2.49 -22.85
N GLU A 19 -10.04 3.44 -23.18
CA GLU A 19 -9.64 4.50 -22.23
C GLU A 19 -10.84 5.36 -21.79
N SER A 20 -11.79 5.61 -22.70
CA SER A 20 -13.04 6.36 -22.46
C SER A 20 -13.93 5.74 -21.38
N GLU A 21 -13.78 4.45 -21.08
CA GLU A 21 -14.52 3.80 -20.01
C GLU A 21 -14.06 4.27 -18.62
N LEU A 22 -12.81 4.74 -18.50
CA LEU A 22 -12.31 5.32 -17.25
C LEU A 22 -12.91 6.70 -16.97
N ASP A 23 -13.25 7.46 -18.02
CA ASP A 23 -13.84 8.80 -17.90
C ASP A 23 -15.27 8.77 -17.33
N LYS A 24 -15.91 7.60 -17.34
CA LYS A 24 -17.24 7.38 -16.76
C LYS A 24 -17.25 7.34 -15.23
N PHE A 25 -16.08 7.21 -14.59
CA PHE A 25 -16.01 7.21 -13.13
C PHE A 25 -15.97 8.65 -12.58
N PRO A 26 -16.66 8.94 -11.46
CA PRO A 26 -16.66 10.27 -10.84
C PRO A 26 -15.35 10.53 -10.05
N THR A 27 -14.21 10.37 -10.70
CA THR A 27 -12.88 10.62 -10.12
C THR A 27 -11.96 11.27 -11.14
N LYS A 28 -11.13 12.20 -10.67
CA LYS A 28 -10.10 12.84 -11.51
C LYS A 28 -8.86 11.95 -11.69
N VAL A 29 -8.70 10.91 -10.86
CA VAL A 29 -7.51 10.04 -10.85
C VAL A 29 -7.92 8.57 -10.81
N PRO A 30 -8.40 8.01 -11.93
CA PRO A 30 -8.70 6.59 -12.01
C PRO A 30 -7.44 5.75 -11.81
N GLY A 31 -7.61 4.53 -11.35
CA GLY A 31 -6.52 3.62 -11.00
C GLY A 31 -6.90 2.16 -11.21
N ARG A 32 -6.00 1.24 -10.84
CA ARG A 32 -6.21 -0.21 -10.99
C ARG A 32 -7.57 -0.71 -10.47
N PRO A 33 -8.11 -0.24 -9.34
CA PRO A 33 -9.46 -0.63 -8.90
C PRO A 33 -10.58 -0.29 -9.90
N HIS A 34 -10.45 0.82 -10.62
CA HIS A 34 -11.42 1.23 -11.63
C HIS A 34 -11.34 0.35 -12.89
N ILE A 35 -10.13 -0.01 -13.31
CA ILE A 35 -9.89 -0.99 -14.38
C ILE A 35 -10.47 -2.36 -13.97
N ALA A 36 -10.25 -2.80 -12.73
CA ALA A 36 -10.85 -4.02 -12.19
C ALA A 36 -12.39 -3.99 -12.23
N LYS A 37 -13.02 -2.85 -11.91
CA LYS A 37 -14.48 -2.67 -12.03
C LYS A 37 -14.96 -2.79 -13.48
N ILE A 38 -14.23 -2.25 -14.45
CA ILE A 38 -14.55 -2.43 -15.87
C ILE A 38 -14.44 -3.90 -16.26
N MET A 39 -13.34 -4.57 -15.87
CA MET A 39 -13.13 -6.00 -16.16
C MET A 39 -14.25 -6.87 -15.61
N TYR A 40 -14.69 -6.61 -14.38
CA TYR A 40 -15.81 -7.29 -13.75
C TYR A 40 -17.12 -7.04 -14.50
N LYS A 41 -17.45 -5.77 -14.80
CA LYS A 41 -18.67 -5.39 -15.54
C LYS A 41 -18.73 -6.00 -16.95
N LYS A 42 -17.58 -6.17 -17.60
CA LYS A 42 -17.46 -6.81 -18.92
C LYS A 42 -17.38 -8.33 -18.88
N GLY A 43 -17.42 -8.94 -17.69
CA GLY A 43 -17.39 -10.40 -17.53
C GLY A 43 -16.02 -11.05 -17.75
N TYR A 44 -14.93 -10.29 -17.75
CA TYR A 44 -13.57 -10.85 -17.87
C TYR A 44 -13.10 -11.54 -16.58
N VAL A 45 -13.73 -11.22 -15.45
CA VAL A 45 -13.43 -11.76 -14.13
C VAL A 45 -14.72 -11.84 -13.31
N ASN A 46 -14.78 -12.73 -12.33
CA ASN A 46 -15.93 -12.94 -11.44
C ASN A 46 -15.88 -12.06 -10.19
N SER A 47 -14.76 -11.39 -9.94
CA SER A 47 -14.63 -10.42 -8.84
C SER A 47 -13.51 -9.41 -9.06
N ILE A 48 -13.55 -8.30 -8.32
CA ILE A 48 -12.46 -7.32 -8.28
C ILE A 48 -11.16 -7.97 -7.81
N ASN A 49 -11.24 -8.84 -6.79
CA ASN A 49 -10.07 -9.55 -6.27
C ASN A 49 -9.42 -10.44 -7.34
N GLU A 50 -10.23 -11.16 -8.12
CA GLU A 50 -9.74 -11.97 -9.24
C GLU A 50 -8.98 -11.12 -10.28
N ALA A 51 -9.45 -9.90 -10.56
CA ALA A 51 -8.72 -8.97 -11.44
C ALA A 51 -7.31 -8.68 -10.92
N PHE A 52 -7.14 -8.45 -9.63
CA PHE A 52 -5.83 -8.21 -9.01
C PHE A 52 -4.97 -9.46 -8.99
N VAL A 53 -5.53 -10.62 -8.62
CA VAL A 53 -4.78 -11.88 -8.57
C VAL A 53 -4.26 -12.29 -9.95
N LYS A 54 -5.10 -12.15 -10.99
CA LYS A 54 -4.75 -12.61 -12.35
C LYS A 54 -3.99 -11.56 -13.15
N TYR A 55 -4.39 -10.29 -13.09
CA TYR A 55 -3.97 -9.30 -14.08
C TYR A 55 -3.35 -8.02 -13.51
N LEU A 56 -3.87 -7.46 -12.42
CA LEU A 56 -3.55 -6.08 -11.99
C LEU A 56 -2.60 -5.99 -10.79
N GLY A 57 -2.32 -7.12 -10.13
CA GLY A 57 -1.40 -7.19 -8.98
C GLY A 57 0.06 -6.92 -9.36
N ASN A 58 0.92 -6.80 -8.35
CA ASN A 58 2.35 -6.60 -8.54
C ASN A 58 2.95 -7.80 -9.30
N GLY A 59 3.81 -7.53 -10.28
CA GLY A 59 4.40 -8.54 -11.17
C GLY A 59 3.43 -9.15 -12.21
N LYS A 60 2.24 -8.56 -12.41
CA LYS A 60 1.26 -9.02 -13.41
C LYS A 60 1.26 -8.13 -14.64
N VAL A 61 0.45 -8.51 -15.64
CA VAL A 61 0.30 -7.79 -16.92
C VAL A 61 -0.03 -6.31 -16.72
N GLY A 62 -0.86 -5.98 -15.73
CA GLY A 62 -1.26 -4.63 -15.37
C GLY A 62 -0.31 -3.93 -14.39
N ASP A 63 0.85 -4.51 -14.09
CA ASP A 63 1.89 -3.82 -13.32
C ASP A 63 2.60 -2.82 -14.24
N SER A 64 2.41 -1.53 -13.94
CA SER A 64 3.08 -0.41 -14.60
C SER A 64 3.68 0.49 -13.52
N ARG A 65 5.01 0.55 -13.53
CA ARG A 65 5.82 1.38 -12.63
C ARG A 65 6.31 2.66 -13.30
N ILE A 66 5.85 2.96 -14.52
CA ILE A 66 6.36 4.08 -15.34
C ILE A 66 6.25 5.44 -14.62
N HIS A 67 5.37 5.58 -13.63
CA HIS A 67 5.13 6.85 -12.92
C HIS A 67 5.70 6.88 -11.50
N GLN A 68 6.44 5.85 -11.08
CA GLN A 68 7.02 5.82 -9.74
C GLN A 68 8.39 6.50 -9.80
N GLU A 69 8.52 7.62 -9.10
CA GLU A 69 9.81 8.27 -8.86
C GLU A 69 10.69 7.38 -7.98
N PRO A 70 12.03 7.40 -8.17
CA PRO A 70 12.95 6.71 -7.27
C PRO A 70 12.73 7.13 -5.82
N ILE A 71 12.83 6.17 -4.90
CA ILE A 71 12.52 6.39 -3.48
C ILE A 71 13.42 7.45 -2.86
N GLU A 72 14.68 7.53 -3.29
CA GLU A 72 15.67 8.51 -2.86
C GLU A 72 15.21 9.93 -3.21
N LYS A 73 14.63 10.11 -4.41
CA LYS A 73 14.09 11.40 -4.84
C LYS A 73 12.83 11.77 -4.04
N LEU A 74 11.95 10.80 -3.77
CA LEU A 74 10.76 11.03 -2.94
C LEU A 74 11.13 11.44 -1.51
N ILE A 75 12.11 10.75 -0.91
CA ILE A 75 12.60 11.07 0.43
C ILE A 75 13.24 12.45 0.45
N LYS A 76 14.08 12.78 -0.54
CA LYS A 76 14.68 14.11 -0.66
C LYS A 76 13.63 15.23 -0.73
N LEU A 77 12.65 15.10 -1.62
CA LEU A 77 11.56 16.08 -1.76
C LEU A 77 10.72 16.22 -0.49
N SER A 78 10.47 15.11 0.21
CA SER A 78 9.72 15.11 1.45
C SER A 78 10.46 15.82 2.57
N LYS A 79 11.79 15.63 2.67
CA LYS A 79 12.67 16.35 3.61
C LYS A 79 12.71 17.85 3.31
N GLU A 80 12.83 18.24 2.03
CA GLU A 80 12.76 19.63 1.60
C GLU A 80 11.40 20.29 1.94
N SER A 81 10.33 19.47 1.97
CA SER A 81 8.98 19.90 2.36
C SER A 81 8.72 19.84 3.87
N LYS A 82 9.74 19.53 4.69
CA LYS A 82 9.63 19.36 6.15
C LYS A 82 8.55 18.37 6.57
N CYS A 83 8.37 17.28 5.83
CA CYS A 83 7.42 16.22 6.17
C CYS A 83 8.09 15.09 6.97
N LEU A 84 7.33 14.43 7.85
CA LEU A 84 7.71 13.12 8.34
C LEU A 84 7.39 12.05 7.30
N ILE A 85 8.28 11.07 7.16
CA ILE A 85 8.21 10.07 6.09
C ILE A 85 7.97 8.69 6.69
N PHE A 86 6.86 8.05 6.33
CA PHE A 86 6.48 6.74 6.85
C PHE A 86 6.36 5.69 5.75
N LEU A 87 6.85 4.48 6.03
CA LEU A 87 6.55 3.32 5.21
C LEU A 87 5.17 2.74 5.61
N ALA A 88 4.18 2.92 4.74
CA ALA A 88 2.83 2.40 4.93
C ALA A 88 2.72 0.90 4.59
N HIS A 89 1.91 0.18 5.38
CA HIS A 89 1.50 -1.22 5.24
C HIS A 89 2.55 -2.12 4.55
N PRO A 90 3.73 -2.32 5.16
CA PRO A 90 4.92 -2.92 4.55
C PRO A 90 4.72 -4.32 3.93
N HIS A 91 3.71 -5.07 4.37
CA HIS A 91 3.38 -6.39 3.80
C HIS A 91 3.15 -6.37 2.27
N THR A 92 2.77 -5.22 1.70
CA THR A 92 2.56 -5.08 0.24
C THR A 92 3.86 -5.08 -0.56
N LEU A 93 5.01 -4.83 0.07
CA LEU A 93 6.31 -4.90 -0.60
C LEU A 93 6.73 -6.34 -0.89
N MET A 94 6.34 -7.25 0.00
CA MET A 94 6.69 -8.66 -0.07
C MET A 94 5.65 -9.50 -0.82
N SER A 95 4.67 -8.85 -1.47
CA SER A 95 3.53 -9.51 -2.14
C SER A 95 3.90 -10.15 -3.49
N ASN A 96 5.05 -10.82 -3.57
CA ASN A 96 5.38 -11.68 -4.70
C ASN A 96 4.68 -13.04 -4.53
N LYS A 97 4.49 -13.80 -5.63
CA LYS A 97 3.69 -15.05 -5.71
C LYS A 97 3.93 -16.08 -4.57
N ASN A 98 5.05 -16.00 -3.85
CA ASN A 98 5.46 -16.93 -2.81
C ASN A 98 5.00 -16.56 -1.38
N TYR A 99 4.47 -15.35 -1.16
CA TYR A 99 4.09 -14.86 0.16
C TYR A 99 2.57 -14.66 0.27
N SER A 100 1.83 -15.74 0.03
CA SER A 100 0.41 -15.82 0.38
C SER A 100 0.28 -16.02 1.88
N SER A 101 -0.47 -15.12 2.54
CA SER A 101 -1.19 -15.27 3.83
C SER A 101 -0.44 -15.74 5.09
N ASN A 102 0.77 -16.29 5.00
CA ASN A 102 1.43 -17.03 6.07
C ASN A 102 2.47 -16.20 6.84
N GLN A 103 2.27 -14.89 7.06
CA GLN A 103 3.03 -14.03 8.00
C GLN A 103 4.59 -14.13 7.99
N LYS A 104 5.18 -14.83 7.03
CA LYS A 104 6.62 -15.10 6.85
C LYS A 104 7.27 -14.06 5.93
N TRP A 105 6.56 -12.96 5.67
CA TRP A 105 7.07 -11.84 4.91
C TRP A 105 8.01 -10.95 5.74
N ILE A 106 7.88 -10.98 7.08
CA ILE A 106 8.86 -10.39 7.98
C ILE A 106 10.03 -11.36 8.11
N ASN A 107 10.99 -11.23 7.21
CA ASN A 107 12.22 -12.02 7.15
C ASN A 107 13.46 -11.10 7.19
N ASN A 108 14.66 -11.68 7.07
CA ASN A 108 15.90 -10.90 7.08
C ASN A 108 15.96 -9.89 5.92
N ASP A 109 15.50 -10.26 4.72
CA ASP A 109 15.49 -9.34 3.57
C ASP A 109 14.61 -8.12 3.84
N PHE A 110 13.44 -8.32 4.47
CA PHE A 110 12.58 -7.22 4.89
C PHE A 110 13.28 -6.33 5.92
N VAL A 111 13.94 -6.91 6.92
CA VAL A 111 14.69 -6.14 7.94
C VAL A 111 15.83 -5.35 7.31
N SER A 112 16.62 -5.93 6.41
CA SER A 112 17.67 -5.23 5.66
C SER A 112 17.10 -4.14 4.75
N TYR A 113 15.91 -4.34 4.19
CA TYR A 113 15.25 -3.31 3.42
C TYR A 113 14.84 -2.12 4.31
N ILE A 114 14.28 -2.36 5.50
CA ILE A 114 13.98 -1.30 6.47
C ILE A 114 15.25 -0.56 6.90
N GLU A 115 16.36 -1.26 7.11
CA GLU A 115 17.66 -0.66 7.39
C GLU A 115 18.06 0.32 6.28
N SER A 116 18.03 -0.11 5.02
CA SER A 116 18.34 0.75 3.87
C SER A 116 17.43 1.98 3.78
N LEU A 117 16.13 1.83 4.06
CA LEU A 117 15.21 2.97 4.08
C LEU A 117 15.50 3.92 5.24
N THR A 118 15.92 3.39 6.39
CA THR A 118 16.31 4.19 7.54
C THR A 118 17.56 5.01 7.22
N GLU A 119 18.54 4.44 6.53
CA GLU A 119 19.73 5.15 6.04
C GLU A 119 19.37 6.25 5.03
N LEU A 120 18.39 6.01 4.16
CA LEU A 120 17.85 7.05 3.28
C LEU A 120 17.09 8.15 4.06
N GLY A 121 16.60 7.82 5.25
CA GLY A 121 16.03 8.73 6.23
C GLY A 121 14.52 8.83 6.18
N ILE A 122 13.85 7.67 6.18
CA ILE A 122 12.46 7.60 6.66
C ILE A 122 12.41 7.87 8.17
N ASP A 123 11.29 8.39 8.66
CA ASP A 123 11.08 8.67 10.09
C ASP A 123 10.29 7.58 10.81
N GLY A 124 9.54 6.75 10.08
CA GLY A 124 8.68 5.77 10.72
C GLY A 124 8.14 4.64 9.86
N LEU A 125 7.47 3.71 10.53
CA LEU A 125 6.92 2.47 9.99
C LEU A 125 5.46 2.30 10.44
N GLU A 126 4.59 1.86 9.54
CA GLU A 126 3.23 1.46 9.94
C GLU A 126 3.24 0.07 10.60
N THR A 127 2.98 0.06 11.91
CA THR A 127 3.01 -1.15 12.75
C THR A 127 1.59 -1.63 13.10
N ASN A 128 0.60 -0.74 12.99
CA ASN A 128 -0.81 -1.00 13.27
C ASN A 128 -1.65 -0.87 12.00
N TYR A 129 -2.15 -1.99 11.47
CA TYR A 129 -2.93 -2.03 10.24
C TYR A 129 -4.12 -2.98 10.36
N SER A 130 -5.18 -2.74 9.57
CA SER A 130 -6.47 -3.46 9.62
C SER A 130 -6.38 -4.99 9.56
N SER A 131 -5.38 -5.55 8.88
CA SER A 131 -5.19 -7.00 8.74
C SER A 131 -4.11 -7.59 9.65
N TYR A 132 -3.45 -6.79 10.48
CA TYR A 132 -2.37 -7.29 11.33
C TYR A 132 -2.91 -7.93 12.61
N ASN A 133 -2.39 -9.12 12.92
CA ASN A 133 -2.57 -9.71 14.24
C ASN A 133 -1.54 -9.14 15.23
N SER A 134 -1.70 -9.45 16.52
CA SER A 134 -0.81 -8.98 17.58
C SER A 134 0.65 -9.42 17.39
N GLU A 135 0.88 -10.58 16.80
CA GLU A 135 2.21 -11.09 16.48
C GLU A 135 2.90 -10.21 15.42
N THR A 136 2.20 -9.90 14.32
CA THR A 136 2.70 -9.04 13.25
C THR A 136 3.00 -7.64 13.76
N THR A 137 2.06 -7.04 14.52
CA THR A 137 2.27 -5.72 15.14
C THR A 137 3.47 -5.73 16.10
N SER A 138 3.60 -6.75 16.95
CA SER A 138 4.75 -6.88 17.86
C SER A 138 6.08 -6.99 17.11
N LYS A 139 6.14 -7.79 16.04
CA LYS A 139 7.35 -7.92 15.21
C LYS A 139 7.72 -6.59 14.54
N LEU A 140 6.75 -5.86 13.98
CA LEU A 140 7.00 -4.56 13.36
C LEU A 140 7.39 -3.49 14.38
N SER A 141 6.79 -3.47 15.57
CA SER A 141 7.20 -2.57 16.66
C SER A 141 8.64 -2.85 17.10
N ASN A 142 9.05 -4.12 17.19
CA ASN A 142 10.44 -4.47 17.51
C ASN A 142 11.42 -3.99 16.42
N ILE A 143 11.05 -4.09 15.14
CA ILE A 143 11.84 -3.56 14.03
C ILE A 143 11.92 -2.03 14.10
N ALA A 144 10.80 -1.36 14.34
CA ALA A 144 10.77 0.11 14.48
C ALA A 144 11.70 0.57 15.61
N LYS A 145 11.64 -0.08 16.79
CA LYS A 145 12.53 0.19 17.92
C LYS A 145 14.00 -0.06 17.60
N LYS A 146 14.31 -1.18 16.92
CA LYS A 146 15.68 -1.53 16.52
C LYS A 146 16.33 -0.40 15.70
N PHE A 147 15.57 0.22 14.80
CA PHE A 147 16.05 1.26 13.89
C PHE A 147 15.68 2.69 14.34
N ASN A 148 15.21 2.86 15.58
CA ASN A 148 14.77 4.14 16.13
C ASN A 148 13.74 4.89 15.26
N LEU A 149 12.84 4.13 14.65
CA LEU A 149 11.74 4.62 13.81
C LEU A 149 10.49 4.88 14.67
N LEU A 150 9.75 5.91 14.29
CA LEU A 150 8.41 6.16 14.82
C LEU A 150 7.43 5.09 14.35
N GLU A 151 6.40 4.84 15.15
CA GLU A 151 5.32 3.92 14.81
C GLU A 151 4.07 4.70 14.36
N SER A 152 3.32 4.13 13.42
CA SER A 152 2.05 4.68 12.93
C SER A 152 1.00 3.60 12.74
N GLY A 153 -0.26 4.01 12.55
CA GLY A 153 -1.32 3.07 12.20
C GLY A 153 -2.52 3.70 11.51
N GLY A 154 -3.08 2.98 10.55
CA GLY A 154 -4.25 3.38 9.79
C GLY A 154 -5.11 2.18 9.37
N SER A 155 -6.41 2.41 9.20
CA SER A 155 -7.30 1.36 8.72
C SER A 155 -7.20 1.14 7.21
N ASP A 156 -6.67 2.12 6.49
CA ASP A 156 -6.62 2.17 5.03
C ASP A 156 -8.02 1.95 4.41
N TYR A 157 -8.99 2.70 4.96
CA TYR A 157 -10.39 2.71 4.58
C TYR A 157 -10.58 3.23 3.15
N HIS A 158 -11.38 2.51 2.37
CA HIS A 158 -11.65 2.81 0.95
C HIS A 158 -13.13 2.70 0.59
N GLY A 159 -14.04 2.78 1.57
CA GLY A 159 -15.49 2.67 1.37
C GLY A 159 -15.89 1.38 0.65
N GLU A 160 -16.71 1.50 -0.40
CA GLU A 160 -17.19 0.37 -1.20
C GLU A 160 -16.08 -0.49 -1.80
N ASN A 161 -14.85 0.02 -1.95
CA ASN A 161 -13.74 -0.77 -2.47
C ASN A 161 -13.13 -1.72 -1.41
N LYS A 162 -13.39 -1.45 -0.11
CA LYS A 162 -13.04 -2.33 1.02
C LYS A 162 -14.20 -2.34 2.02
N PRO A 163 -15.34 -2.97 1.68
CA PRO A 163 -16.59 -2.85 2.46
C PRO A 163 -16.48 -3.45 3.87
N ASN A 164 -15.46 -4.27 4.13
CA ASN A 164 -15.23 -4.94 5.41
C ASN A 164 -14.26 -4.17 6.33
N ILE A 165 -13.86 -2.96 5.96
CA ILE A 165 -13.00 -2.07 6.76
C ILE A 165 -13.80 -0.79 7.00
N ASN A 166 -13.77 -0.30 8.24
CA ASN A 166 -14.37 0.98 8.63
C ASN A 166 -13.29 1.98 9.10
N ILE A 167 -13.63 3.26 9.17
CA ILE A 167 -12.71 4.27 9.71
C ILE A 167 -12.41 3.93 11.18
N GLY A 168 -11.14 3.72 11.52
CA GLY A 168 -10.71 3.35 12.87
C GLY A 168 -10.90 1.86 13.24
N PHE A 169 -11.35 1.02 12.30
CA PHE A 169 -11.55 -0.41 12.52
C PHE A 169 -10.87 -1.23 11.42
N GLY A 170 -10.35 -2.39 11.81
CA GLY A 170 -9.91 -3.43 10.89
C GLY A 170 -11.05 -4.36 10.45
N TYR A 171 -10.67 -5.54 9.96
CA TYR A 171 -11.65 -6.57 9.58
C TYR A 171 -12.48 -7.01 10.78
N GLU A 172 -13.70 -7.47 10.51
CA GLU A 172 -14.65 -7.99 11.52
C GLU A 172 -15.00 -6.96 12.61
N ASN A 173 -14.98 -5.65 12.27
CA ASN A 173 -15.20 -4.55 13.21
C ASN A 173 -14.25 -4.56 14.42
N LYS A 174 -13.04 -5.11 14.25
CA LYS A 174 -12.02 -5.06 15.30
C LYS A 174 -11.46 -3.64 15.41
N PRO A 175 -11.56 -2.96 16.57
CA PRO A 175 -11.01 -1.62 16.73
C PRO A 175 -9.50 -1.61 16.45
N LEU A 176 -9.05 -0.69 15.59
CA LEU A 176 -7.64 -0.43 15.40
C LEU A 176 -7.17 0.42 16.57
N LYS A 177 -6.66 -0.23 17.62
CA LYS A 177 -6.20 0.41 18.85
C LYS A 177 -4.82 1.06 18.66
N THR A 178 -4.71 2.01 17.74
CA THR A 178 -3.48 2.79 17.54
C THR A 178 -3.23 3.68 18.77
N PRO A 179 -2.10 3.53 19.47
CA PRO A 179 -1.81 4.33 20.66
C PRO A 179 -1.71 5.82 20.35
N TYR A 180 -2.33 6.67 21.17
CA TYR A 180 -2.21 8.12 21.04
C TYR A 180 -0.76 8.61 21.20
N GLU A 181 0.07 7.86 21.92
CA GLU A 181 1.50 8.13 22.08
C GLU A 181 2.25 8.19 20.73
N PHE A 182 1.79 7.46 19.70
CA PHE A 182 2.39 7.54 18.37
C PHE A 182 2.31 8.98 17.82
N LEU A 183 1.16 9.64 17.99
CA LEU A 183 0.98 11.04 17.59
C LEU A 183 1.85 11.99 18.43
N LEU A 184 2.00 11.74 19.73
CA LEU A 184 2.84 12.58 20.59
C LEU A 184 4.31 12.55 20.14
N LYS A 185 4.85 11.35 19.86
CA LYS A 185 6.22 11.19 19.34
C LYS A 185 6.40 11.81 17.95
N MET A 186 5.39 11.71 17.09
CA MET A 186 5.40 12.43 15.79
C MET A 186 5.48 13.94 15.97
N LYS A 187 4.68 14.52 16.89
CA LYS A 187 4.71 15.96 17.16
C LYS A 187 6.05 16.41 17.73
N GLU A 188 6.63 15.64 18.63
CA GLU A 188 7.96 15.90 19.20
C GLU A 188 9.05 15.88 18.12
N LYS A 189 9.08 14.82 17.29
CA LYS A 189 10.02 14.72 16.17
C LYS A 189 9.86 15.87 15.18
N TYR A 190 8.62 16.20 14.83
CA TYR A 190 8.29 17.26 13.88
C TYR A 190 8.72 18.65 14.38
N ALA A 191 8.60 18.92 15.67
CA ALA A 191 9.05 20.18 16.26
C ALA A 191 10.56 20.44 16.10
N GLY A 192 11.35 19.39 15.82
CA GLY A 192 12.79 19.47 15.54
C GLY A 192 13.18 19.61 14.06
N ILE A 193 12.21 19.71 13.12
CA ILE A 193 12.42 19.81 11.66
C ILE A 193 12.14 21.23 11.14
#